data_AF-X1SAY7-F1
#
_entry.id   AF-X1SAY7-F1
#
_cell.length_a   1.000
_cell.length_b   1.000
_cell.length_c   1.000
_cell.angle_alpha   90.00
_cell.angle_beta   90.00
_cell.angle_gamma   90.00
#
_symmetry.space_group_name_H-M   'P 1'
#
loop_
_entity.id
_entity.type
_entity.pdbx_description
1 polymer ?
#
loop_
_entity_poly.entity_id
_entity_poly.type
_entity_poly.pdbx_seq_one_letter_code
_entity_poly.pdbx_strand_id
1 'polypeptide(L)'
;PSIYQSVGQPVLVPGDMGTNSYIMVGTELAMKESWGSTCHGAGRVLSRSKANKVARGRELEKELEEKGIFILTKGRRTIAEEMPEAYKDINEVVGIVEKAGLSKKVAKLRPLGVIKG
;
A
#
# COMPACT_ATOMS: atom_id res chain seq x y z
N PRO A 1 1.99 -22.03 -7.17
CA PRO A 1 2.47 -22.35 -8.53
C PRO A 1 3.80 -23.10 -8.46
N SER A 2 4.04 -24.09 -9.32
CA SER A 2 5.28 -24.91 -9.30
C SER A 2 6.54 -24.04 -9.41
N ILE A 3 6.49 -23.01 -10.26
CA ILE A 3 7.60 -22.06 -10.48
C ILE A 3 8.00 -21.24 -9.23
N TYR A 4 7.14 -21.16 -8.21
CA TYR A 4 7.42 -20.41 -6.97
C TYR A 4 7.54 -21.33 -5.75
N GLN A 5 7.39 -22.64 -5.92
CA GLN A 5 7.26 -23.57 -4.81
C GLN A 5 8.51 -23.62 -3.92
N SER A 6 9.70 -23.45 -4.49
CA SER A 6 10.97 -23.45 -3.75
C SER A 6 11.23 -22.17 -2.96
N VAL A 7 10.55 -21.07 -3.30
CA VAL A 7 10.78 -19.75 -2.69
C VAL A 7 9.61 -19.30 -1.82
N GLY A 8 8.41 -19.84 -2.05
CA GLY A 8 7.17 -19.50 -1.37
C GLY A 8 6.21 -18.68 -2.24
N GLN A 9 4.98 -18.50 -1.76
CA GLN A 9 3.94 -17.76 -2.48
C GLN A 9 4.25 -16.25 -2.51
N PRO A 10 4.25 -15.59 -3.69
CA PRO A 10 4.30 -14.14 -3.76
C PRO A 10 3.11 -13.49 -3.06
N VAL A 11 3.40 -12.48 -2.25
CA VAL A 11 2.42 -11.67 -1.52
C VAL A 11 2.52 -10.25 -2.07
N LEU A 12 1.41 -9.74 -2.60
CA LEU A 12 1.32 -8.39 -3.14
C LEU A 12 0.73 -7.47 -2.09
N VAL A 13 1.50 -6.46 -1.67
CA VAL A 13 1.08 -5.51 -0.64
C VAL A 13 1.03 -4.11 -1.25
N PRO A 14 -0.14 -3.66 -1.74
CA PRO A 14 -0.31 -2.31 -2.23
C PRO A 14 -0.17 -1.28 -1.11
N GLY A 15 0.51 -0.17 -1.41
CA GLY A 15 0.45 1.06 -0.62
C GLY A 15 -0.81 1.87 -0.96
N ASP A 16 -0.67 3.18 -0.95
CA ASP A 16 -1.67 4.15 -1.43
C ASP A 16 -1.18 4.87 -2.71
N MET A 17 -1.92 5.88 -3.17
CA MET A 17 -1.62 6.60 -4.40
C MET A 17 -0.28 7.37 -4.39
N GLY A 18 0.28 7.65 -3.21
CA GLY A 18 1.52 8.39 -3.04
C GLY A 18 2.64 7.60 -2.35
N THR A 19 2.43 6.33 -2.00
CA THR A 19 3.39 5.53 -1.25
C THR A 19 3.82 4.26 -1.98
N ASN A 20 4.81 3.57 -1.40
CA ASN A 20 5.40 2.39 -2.02
C ASN A 20 4.46 1.19 -1.94
N SER A 21 4.57 0.28 -2.91
CA SER A 21 4.02 -1.08 -2.81
C SER A 21 5.16 -2.07 -2.57
N TYR A 22 4.83 -3.27 -2.08
CA TYR A 22 5.80 -4.31 -1.81
C TYR A 22 5.41 -5.63 -2.44
N ILE A 23 6.43 -6.33 -2.94
CA ILE A 23 6.36 -7.78 -3.20
C ILE A 23 7.06 -8.45 -2.03
N MET A 24 6.37 -9.38 -1.41
CA MET A 24 6.87 -10.21 -0.32
C MET A 24 6.67 -11.68 -0.66
N VAL A 25 7.14 -12.56 0.22
CA VAL A 25 6.90 -14.00 0.10
C VAL A 25 6.40 -14.56 1.44
N GLY A 26 5.41 -15.45 1.38
CA GLY A 26 4.88 -16.13 2.55
C GLY A 26 5.91 -17.06 3.21
N THR A 27 5.70 -17.38 4.48
CA THR A 27 6.65 -18.18 5.28
C THR A 27 5.96 -19.36 5.97
N GLU A 28 6.75 -20.35 6.38
CA GLU A 28 6.28 -21.45 7.24
C GLU A 28 5.76 -20.96 8.59
N LEU A 29 6.30 -19.86 9.12
CA LEU A 29 5.79 -19.26 10.35
C LEU A 29 4.38 -18.71 10.15
N ALA A 30 4.07 -18.13 8.99
CA ALA A 30 2.70 -17.71 8.69
C ALA A 30 1.72 -18.88 8.68
N MET A 31 2.12 -20.04 8.15
CA MET A 31 1.28 -21.25 8.19
C MET A 31 0.93 -21.66 9.62
N LYS A 32 1.88 -21.55 10.55
CA LYS A 32 1.72 -21.92 11.96
C LYS A 32 0.93 -20.90 12.76
N GLU A 33 1.28 -19.62 12.63
CA GLU A 33 0.81 -18.56 13.54
C GLU A 33 -0.41 -17.78 13.01
N SER A 34 -0.68 -17.87 11.72
CA SER A 34 -1.72 -17.04 11.06
C SER A 34 -2.50 -17.79 9.98
N TRP A 35 -2.40 -19.12 9.97
CA TRP A 35 -3.06 -19.99 8.98
C TRP A 35 -2.74 -19.58 7.53
N GLY A 36 -1.47 -19.25 7.29
CA GLY A 36 -0.97 -18.85 5.96
C GLY A 36 -1.39 -17.44 5.54
N SER A 37 -1.70 -16.56 6.50
CA SER A 37 -2.19 -15.20 6.25
C SER A 37 -1.16 -14.12 6.52
N THR A 38 -1.39 -12.93 5.99
CA THR A 38 -0.54 -11.74 6.18
C THR A 38 -1.31 -10.46 5.88
N CYS A 39 -0.65 -9.29 5.91
CA CYS A 39 -1.28 -8.01 5.59
C CYS A 39 -1.66 -7.87 4.10
N HIS A 40 -2.64 -7.02 3.81
CA HIS A 40 -3.11 -6.73 2.45
C HIS A 40 -2.78 -5.31 1.96
N GLY A 41 -2.16 -4.48 2.80
CA GLY A 41 -1.88 -3.07 2.50
C GLY A 41 -1.78 -2.22 3.76
N ALA A 42 -1.69 -0.90 3.56
CA ALA A 42 -1.50 0.07 4.66
C ALA A 42 -2.69 0.11 5.65
N GLY A 43 -3.92 -0.02 5.14
CA GLY A 43 -5.14 0.19 5.93
C GLY A 43 -5.40 1.66 6.25
N ARG A 44 -6.67 2.03 6.37
CA ARG A 44 -7.10 3.42 6.56
C ARG A 44 -6.97 3.87 8.01
N VAL A 45 -6.61 5.14 8.21
CA VAL A 45 -6.66 5.84 9.49
C VAL A 45 -7.69 6.96 9.50
N LEU A 46 -8.13 7.43 8.32
CA LEU A 46 -9.22 8.39 8.18
C LEU A 46 -10.43 7.78 7.47
N SER A 47 -11.63 8.08 7.97
CA SER A 47 -12.86 7.86 7.20
C SER A 47 -12.82 8.69 5.91
N ARG A 48 -13.55 8.25 4.88
CA ARG A 48 -13.64 9.00 3.61
C ARG A 48 -14.17 10.42 3.80
N SER A 49 -15.16 10.59 4.67
CA SER A 49 -15.73 11.90 4.99
C SER A 49 -14.72 12.82 5.69
N LYS A 50 -13.90 12.28 6.60
CA LYS A 50 -12.84 13.04 7.28
C LYS A 50 -11.70 13.37 6.31
N ALA A 51 -11.29 12.43 5.46
CA ALA A 51 -10.28 12.65 4.44
C ALA A 51 -10.69 13.79 3.48
N ASN A 52 -11.93 13.76 2.98
CA ASN A 52 -12.49 14.85 2.16
C ASN A 52 -12.47 16.21 2.85
N LYS A 53 -12.74 16.27 4.16
CA LYS A 53 -12.71 17.53 4.93
C LYS A 53 -11.28 18.05 5.07
N VAL A 54 -10.33 17.17 5.37
CA VAL A 54 -8.90 17.51 5.54
C VAL A 54 -8.27 17.91 4.21
N ALA A 55 -8.70 17.31 3.10
CA ALA A 55 -8.23 17.62 1.75
C ALA A 55 -8.71 18.98 1.21
N ARG A 56 -9.65 19.66 1.88
CA ARG A 56 -10.20 20.93 1.39
C ARG A 56 -9.11 21.98 1.26
N GLY A 57 -9.02 22.60 0.09
CA GLY A 57 -8.03 23.64 -0.21
C GLY A 57 -6.64 23.10 -0.55
N ARG A 58 -6.42 21.78 -0.53
CA ARG A 58 -5.15 21.17 -0.96
C ARG A 58 -5.11 20.96 -2.47
N GLU A 59 -3.93 21.08 -3.05
CA GLU A 59 -3.63 20.76 -4.44
C GLU A 59 -3.02 19.35 -4.54
N LEU A 60 -3.78 18.32 -4.14
CA LEU A 60 -3.28 16.94 -4.03
C LEU A 60 -2.62 16.39 -5.30
N GLU A 61 -3.07 16.81 -6.48
CA GLU A 61 -2.47 16.43 -7.77
C GLU A 61 -1.05 16.98 -7.88
N LYS A 62 -0.88 18.28 -7.61
CA LYS A 62 0.43 18.95 -7.58
C LYS A 62 1.36 18.35 -6.53
N GLU A 63 0.84 18.04 -5.34
CA GLU A 63 1.64 17.39 -4.28
C GLU A 63 2.16 16.00 -4.69
N LEU A 64 1.42 15.26 -5.53
CA LEU A 64 1.88 14.00 -6.11
C LEU A 64 2.87 14.22 -7.25
N GLU A 65 2.64 15.22 -8.11
CA GLU A 65 3.55 15.61 -9.18
C GLU A 65 4.91 16.07 -8.64
N GLU A 66 4.94 16.81 -7.53
CA GLU A 66 6.16 17.19 -6.81
C GLU A 66 6.93 15.96 -6.28
N LYS A 67 6.22 14.85 -6.04
CA LYS A 67 6.81 13.53 -5.74
C LYS A 67 7.14 12.74 -7.01
N GLY A 68 7.02 13.32 -8.20
CA GLY A 68 7.26 12.64 -9.48
C GLY A 68 6.24 11.54 -9.77
N ILE A 69 5.01 11.66 -9.26
CA ILE A 69 3.92 10.71 -9.45
C ILE A 69 2.85 11.38 -10.31
N PHE A 70 2.68 10.89 -11.54
CA PHE A 70 1.62 11.34 -12.42
C PHE A 70 0.27 10.75 -11.98
N ILE A 71 -0.80 11.54 -11.93
CA ILE A 71 -2.12 11.04 -11.55
C ILE A 71 -3.20 11.36 -12.57
N LEU A 72 -4.01 10.35 -12.88
CA LEU A 72 -5.26 10.49 -13.64
C LEU A 72 -6.41 10.05 -12.74
N THR A 73 -7.37 10.94 -12.52
CA THR A 73 -8.52 10.68 -11.63
C THR A 73 -9.84 11.05 -12.31
N LYS A 74 -10.93 10.35 -11.96
CA LYS A 74 -12.30 10.77 -12.34
C LYS A 74 -12.72 12.10 -11.70
N GLY A 75 -12.10 12.50 -10.59
CA GLY A 75 -12.37 13.79 -9.98
C GLY A 75 -11.71 14.01 -8.63
N ARG A 76 -11.81 15.26 -8.16
CA ARG A 76 -11.20 15.74 -6.91
C ARG A 76 -11.66 15.00 -5.65
N ARG A 77 -12.87 14.44 -5.64
CA ARG A 77 -13.36 13.67 -4.50
C ARG A 77 -12.60 12.34 -4.35
N THR A 78 -12.36 11.64 -5.45
CA THR A 78 -11.67 10.34 -5.42
C THR A 78 -10.24 10.48 -4.90
N ILE A 79 -9.51 11.49 -5.37
CA ILE A 79 -8.15 11.76 -4.89
C ILE A 79 -8.13 12.18 -3.42
N ALA A 80 -9.12 12.96 -2.96
CA ALA A 80 -9.24 13.37 -1.57
C ALA A 80 -9.56 12.20 -0.61
N GLU A 81 -10.41 11.26 -1.04
CA GLU A 81 -10.72 10.07 -0.24
C GLU A 81 -9.52 9.12 -0.11
N GLU A 82 -8.60 9.17 -1.08
CA GLU A 82 -7.49 8.24 -1.25
C GLU A 82 -6.11 8.87 -0.99
N MET A 83 -6.07 10.08 -0.45
CA MET A 83 -4.81 10.79 -0.14
C MET A 83 -3.92 9.97 0.81
N PRO A 84 -2.58 10.07 0.69
CA PRO A 84 -1.65 9.26 1.49
C PRO A 84 -1.91 9.34 2.99
N GLU A 85 -2.25 10.53 3.51
CA GLU A 85 -2.49 10.73 4.95
C GLU A 85 -3.80 10.09 5.43
N ALA A 86 -4.63 9.55 4.53
CA ALA A 86 -5.79 8.74 4.89
C ALA A 86 -5.42 7.30 5.28
N TYR A 87 -4.18 6.88 5.03
CA TYR A 87 -3.66 5.53 5.25
C TYR A 87 -2.52 5.51 6.28
N LYS A 88 -2.22 4.33 6.85
CA LYS A 88 -1.00 4.14 7.66
C LYS A 88 0.25 4.20 6.77
N ASP A 89 1.42 4.31 7.39
CA ASP A 89 2.66 4.10 6.65
C ASP A 89 2.81 2.62 6.27
N ILE A 90 2.78 2.35 4.97
CA ILE A 90 2.97 1.01 4.41
C ILE A 90 4.32 0.39 4.81
N ASN A 91 5.37 1.21 4.97
CA ASN A 91 6.68 0.72 5.38
C ASN A 91 6.65 0.16 6.81
N GLU A 92 5.85 0.76 7.69
CA GLU A 92 5.65 0.28 9.06
C GLU A 92 4.89 -1.06 9.07
N VAL A 93 3.77 -1.13 8.34
CA VAL A 93 2.97 -2.37 8.23
C VAL A 93 3.82 -3.54 7.72
N VAL A 94 4.55 -3.32 6.63
CA VAL A 94 5.45 -4.33 6.05
C VAL A 94 6.59 -4.68 7.01
N GLY A 95 7.14 -3.68 7.71
CA GLY A 95 8.20 -3.89 8.70
C GLY A 95 7.74 -4.75 9.88
N ILE A 96 6.51 -4.58 10.36
CA ILE A 96 5.94 -5.39 11.44
C ILE A 96 5.73 -6.84 10.98
N VAL A 97 5.15 -7.04 9.80
CA VAL A 97 4.89 -8.38 9.23
C VAL A 97 6.19 -9.15 8.99
N GLU A 98 7.23 -8.47 8.52
CA GLU A 98 8.55 -9.09 8.36
C GLU A 98 9.22 -9.42 9.69
N LYS A 99 9.17 -8.51 10.66
CA LYS A 99 9.71 -8.77 12.01
C LYS A 99 8.98 -9.91 12.72
N ALA A 100 7.67 -10.02 12.53
CA ALA A 100 6.86 -11.14 13.00
C ALA A 100 7.14 -12.44 12.23
N GLY A 101 7.93 -12.38 11.14
CA GLY A 101 8.31 -13.52 10.33
C GLY A 101 7.17 -14.09 9.48
N LEU A 102 6.04 -13.40 9.34
CA LEU A 102 4.87 -13.86 8.57
C LEU A 102 5.06 -13.69 7.06
N SER A 103 5.87 -12.71 6.63
CA SER A 103 6.25 -12.56 5.22
C SER A 103 7.62 -11.93 5.11
N LYS A 104 8.41 -12.30 4.11
CA LYS A 104 9.75 -11.72 3.88
C LYS A 104 9.72 -10.74 2.70
N LYS A 105 10.35 -9.56 2.82
CA LYS A 105 10.45 -8.62 1.69
C LYS A 105 11.25 -9.22 0.53
N VAL A 106 10.76 -8.98 -0.68
CA VAL A 106 11.44 -9.32 -1.94
C VAL A 106 11.78 -8.06 -2.73
N ALA A 107 10.80 -7.19 -2.94
CA ALA A 107 11.00 -5.94 -3.67
C ALA A 107 10.13 -4.81 -3.13
N LYS A 108 10.62 -3.59 -3.31
CA LYS A 108 9.91 -2.33 -3.03
C LYS A 108 9.67 -1.61 -4.34
N LEU A 109 8.44 -1.17 -4.57
CA LEU A 109 8.00 -0.52 -5.79
C LEU A 109 7.56 0.90 -5.47
N ARG A 110 8.15 1.88 -6.15
CA ARG A 110 7.74 3.28 -6.09
C ARG A 110 6.78 3.58 -7.24
N PRO A 111 5.61 4.20 -6.99
CA PRO A 111 4.71 4.59 -8.07
C PRO A 111 5.35 5.71 -8.91
N LEU A 112 5.16 5.62 -10.23
CA LEU A 112 5.46 6.68 -11.19
C LEU A 112 4.19 7.28 -11.79
N GLY A 113 3.12 6.49 -11.84
CA GLY A 113 1.83 6.89 -12.36
C GLY A 113 0.70 6.16 -11.65
N VAL A 114 -0.42 6.84 -11.40
CA VAL A 114 -1.62 6.30 -10.76
C VAL A 114 -2.84 6.68 -11.58
N ILE A 115 -3.66 5.68 -11.91
CA ILE A 115 -4.97 5.87 -12.54
C ILE A 115 -6.03 5.43 -11.53
N LYS A 116 -6.94 6.34 -11.15
CA LYS A 116 -7.90 6.13 -10.06
C LYS A 116 -9.30 6.53 -10.50
N GLY A 117 -10.28 5.64 -10.33
CA GLY A 117 -11.65 5.79 -10.83
C GLY A 117 -12.73 5.78 -9.77
#